data_AF-C3ZJM5-F1
#
_entry.id   AF-C3ZJM5-F1
#
_cell.length_a   1.000
_cell.length_b   1.000
_cell.length_c   1.000
_cell.angle_alpha   90.00
_cell.angle_beta   90.00
_cell.angle_gamma   90.00
#
_symmetry.space_group_name_H-M   'P 1'
#
loop_
_entity.id
_entity.type
_entity.pdbx_description
1 polymer ?
#
loop_
_entity_poly.entity_id
_entity_poly.type
_entity_poly.pdbx_seq_one_letter_code
_entity_poly.pdbx_strand_id
1 'polypeptide(L)'
;MKLLVVVVVAWMGLECSADMQVNKETTEGASKTVVDELTTLGLKSLAGFLDKAKLTDALKGKGPFTVFAPTEEAFKRLSKPVMDALNKGTDTAKDVLQYHVVSGHTIMSKDLKNDEIVGMLNMKNTTINVYQPMNTKIYTINGVDITKPDNKADNGVVHEISRVLYPFPNGTVGDLIKYSEAHKILSGLLDKAKLMATLQSTTQKFTLFAPTDAAFKLVNMTELNKLNETELTKVLLRHVLPDIYYQQAFYDNESITTASKETMVFIVGVGGVVVVVDMIEGYVNNPNHACTNGVVHAIDRVLWK
;
A
#
# COMPACT_ATOMS: atom_id res chain seq x y z
N MET A 1 -36.33 -85.86 -34.01
CA MET A 1 -37.52 -84.96 -34.06
C MET A 1 -37.04 -83.57 -33.67
N LYS A 2 -37.06 -82.50 -34.47
CA LYS A 2 -37.56 -82.20 -35.82
C LYS A 2 -36.60 -81.16 -36.46
N LEU A 3 -36.22 -81.47 -37.71
CA LEU A 3 -35.90 -80.66 -38.90
C LEU A 3 -35.08 -79.34 -38.89
N LEU A 4 -34.10 -79.35 -39.79
CA LEU A 4 -33.43 -78.27 -40.54
C LEU A 4 -34.40 -77.24 -41.17
N VAL A 5 -33.89 -76.02 -41.44
CA VAL A 5 -33.82 -75.42 -42.79
C VAL A 5 -32.57 -74.52 -42.91
N VAL A 6 -31.79 -74.74 -43.97
CA VAL A 6 -30.71 -73.90 -44.50
C VAL A 6 -31.31 -72.94 -45.53
N VAL A 7 -30.90 -71.66 -45.56
CA VAL A 7 -30.94 -70.83 -46.78
C VAL A 7 -29.67 -69.98 -46.87
N VAL A 8 -29.01 -70.10 -48.02
CA VAL A 8 -27.85 -69.38 -48.56
C VAL A 8 -28.33 -68.22 -49.42
N VAL A 9 -27.78 -67.00 -49.31
CA VAL A 9 -27.59 -66.00 -50.40
C VAL A 9 -26.53 -64.97 -49.91
N ALA A 10 -25.28 -65.00 -50.35
CA ALA A 10 -24.67 -64.31 -51.50
C ALA A 10 -24.61 -62.76 -51.44
N TRP A 11 -23.38 -62.25 -51.27
CA TRP A 11 -22.67 -61.18 -52.00
C TRP A 11 -23.44 -59.93 -52.48
N MET A 12 -22.98 -58.73 -52.06
CA MET A 12 -22.73 -57.55 -52.91
C MET A 12 -22.11 -56.43 -52.04
N GLY A 13 -21.01 -55.84 -52.53
CA GLY A 13 -20.14 -54.96 -51.74
C GLY A 13 -20.58 -53.50 -51.63
N LEU A 14 -19.70 -52.68 -51.04
CA LEU A 14 -19.24 -51.37 -51.51
C LEU A 14 -18.25 -50.82 -50.47
N GLU A 15 -17.06 -50.41 -50.91
CA GLU A 15 -16.17 -49.52 -50.17
C GLU A 15 -16.82 -48.13 -50.07
N CYS A 16 -16.70 -47.44 -48.91
CA CYS A 16 -16.73 -45.98 -48.88
C CYS A 16 -16.01 -45.41 -47.65
N SER A 17 -14.85 -44.82 -47.92
CA SER A 17 -14.22 -43.63 -47.36
C SER A 17 -14.80 -42.95 -46.09
N ALA A 18 -13.90 -42.76 -45.13
CA ALA A 18 -13.71 -41.60 -44.24
C ALA A 18 -14.94 -40.93 -43.60
N ASP A 19 -15.06 -41.09 -42.28
CA ASP A 19 -15.56 -40.01 -41.41
C ASP A 19 -14.47 -39.63 -40.40
N MET A 20 -13.89 -38.46 -40.68
CA MET A 20 -12.99 -37.70 -39.85
C MET A 20 -13.77 -37.27 -38.60
N GLN A 21 -13.52 -37.90 -37.45
CA GLN A 21 -13.98 -37.37 -36.18
C GLN A 21 -13.25 -36.04 -35.94
N VAL A 22 -13.98 -34.94 -36.17
CA VAL A 22 -13.57 -33.59 -35.79
C VAL A 22 -13.41 -33.60 -34.28
N ASN A 23 -12.18 -33.75 -33.84
CA ASN A 23 -11.77 -33.49 -32.48
C ASN A 23 -11.98 -31.99 -32.28
N LYS A 24 -13.07 -31.62 -31.62
CA LYS A 24 -13.37 -30.25 -31.25
C LYS A 24 -12.41 -29.90 -30.13
N GLU A 25 -11.18 -29.53 -30.51
CA GLU A 25 -10.29 -28.79 -29.63
C GLU A 25 -11.07 -27.55 -29.19
N THR A 26 -11.60 -27.59 -27.97
CA THR A 26 -11.95 -26.38 -27.25
C THR A 26 -10.67 -25.59 -27.15
N THR A 27 -10.52 -24.58 -28.02
CA THR A 27 -9.56 -23.51 -27.83
C THR A 27 -9.93 -22.82 -26.52
N GLU A 28 -9.32 -23.30 -25.44
CA GLU A 28 -9.24 -22.59 -24.17
C GLU A 28 -8.58 -21.25 -24.52
N GLY A 29 -9.40 -20.18 -24.60
CA GLY A 29 -8.89 -18.84 -24.80
C GLY A 29 -7.82 -18.59 -23.75
N ALA A 30 -6.64 -18.13 -24.18
CA ALA A 30 -5.48 -17.94 -23.31
C ALA A 30 -5.93 -17.23 -22.01
N SER A 31 -5.95 -17.99 -20.90
CA SER A 31 -6.47 -17.47 -19.65
C SER A 31 -5.59 -16.32 -19.18
N LYS A 32 -6.18 -15.13 -18.98
CA LYS A 32 -5.46 -13.93 -18.57
C LYS A 32 -5.30 -13.94 -17.07
N THR A 33 -4.16 -14.45 -16.60
CA THR A 33 -3.86 -14.52 -15.15
C THR A 33 -3.54 -13.13 -14.58
N VAL A 34 -3.51 -12.99 -13.26
CA VAL A 34 -3.07 -11.75 -12.60
C VAL A 34 -1.66 -11.33 -13.04
N VAL A 35 -0.77 -12.28 -13.35
CA VAL A 35 0.58 -11.97 -13.86
C VAL A 35 0.54 -11.41 -15.29
N ASP A 36 -0.36 -11.94 -16.13
CA ASP A 36 -0.55 -11.43 -17.49
C ASP A 36 -1.24 -10.04 -17.47
N GLU A 37 -2.11 -9.81 -16.48
CA GLU A 37 -2.71 -8.50 -16.21
C GLU A 37 -1.65 -7.45 -15.84
N LEU A 38 -0.68 -7.78 -14.97
CA LEU A 38 0.43 -6.87 -14.63
C LEU A 38 1.18 -6.39 -15.89
N THR A 39 1.40 -7.30 -16.84
CA THR A 39 2.07 -6.99 -18.10
C THR A 39 1.20 -6.09 -18.98
N THR A 40 -0.11 -6.36 -19.01
CA THR A 40 -1.09 -5.55 -19.76
C THR A 40 -1.19 -4.13 -19.22
N LEU A 41 -1.14 -3.95 -17.91
CA LEU A 41 -1.17 -2.66 -17.22
C LEU A 41 0.18 -1.91 -17.30
N GLY A 42 1.23 -2.54 -17.84
CA GLY A 42 2.56 -1.93 -17.95
C GLY A 42 3.37 -1.93 -16.65
N LEU A 43 2.97 -2.71 -15.64
CA LEU A 43 3.61 -2.83 -14.32
C LEU A 43 4.81 -3.80 -14.36
N LYS A 44 5.75 -3.50 -15.26
CA LYS A 44 6.89 -4.36 -15.61
C LYS A 44 7.85 -4.56 -14.44
N SER A 45 8.03 -3.54 -13.58
CA SER A 45 8.91 -3.64 -12.42
C SER A 45 8.44 -4.73 -11.46
N LEU A 46 7.15 -4.73 -11.10
CA LEU A 46 6.58 -5.75 -10.22
C LEU A 46 6.67 -7.14 -10.85
N ALA A 47 6.28 -7.28 -12.12
CA ALA A 47 6.37 -8.57 -12.83
C ALA A 47 7.81 -9.12 -12.84
N GLY A 48 8.81 -8.26 -13.08
CA GLY A 48 10.21 -8.65 -13.04
C GLY A 48 10.70 -9.05 -11.63
N PHE A 49 10.21 -8.42 -10.58
CA PHE A 49 10.54 -8.82 -9.21
C PHE A 49 9.88 -10.14 -8.81
N LEU A 50 8.63 -10.39 -9.24
CA LEU A 50 7.94 -11.66 -9.02
C LEU A 50 8.67 -12.84 -9.69
N ASP A 51 9.21 -12.61 -10.90
CA ASP A 51 10.01 -13.59 -11.63
C ASP A 51 11.31 -13.93 -10.89
N LYS A 52 12.08 -12.90 -10.50
CA LYS A 52 13.32 -13.08 -9.70
C LYS A 52 13.07 -13.78 -8.36
N ALA A 53 11.91 -13.51 -7.75
CA ALA A 53 11.50 -14.11 -6.49
C ALA A 53 10.91 -15.53 -6.64
N LYS A 54 10.74 -16.02 -7.87
CA LYS A 54 10.11 -17.30 -8.21
C LYS A 54 8.66 -17.42 -7.71
N LEU A 55 7.91 -16.32 -7.74
CA LEU A 55 6.50 -16.26 -7.36
C LEU A 55 5.55 -16.30 -8.55
N THR A 56 6.06 -16.11 -9.78
CA THR A 56 5.28 -16.10 -11.02
C THR A 56 4.41 -17.34 -11.18
N ASP A 57 4.99 -18.54 -11.07
CA ASP A 57 4.24 -19.79 -11.28
C ASP A 57 3.13 -19.99 -10.26
N ALA A 58 3.37 -19.59 -9.00
CA ALA A 58 2.37 -19.65 -7.94
C ALA A 58 1.18 -18.72 -8.25
N LEU A 59 1.45 -17.50 -8.75
CA LEU A 59 0.42 -16.51 -9.09
C LEU A 59 -0.26 -16.76 -10.44
N LYS A 60 0.31 -17.60 -11.31
CA LYS A 60 -0.36 -18.14 -12.50
C LYS A 60 -1.22 -19.37 -12.19
N GLY A 61 -1.05 -19.96 -11.01
CA GLY A 61 -1.79 -21.12 -10.56
C GLY A 61 -3.27 -20.85 -10.28
N LYS A 62 -3.92 -21.84 -9.65
CA LYS A 62 -5.33 -21.75 -9.25
C LYS A 62 -5.50 -20.65 -8.21
N GLY A 63 -6.19 -19.57 -8.59
CA GLY A 63 -6.62 -18.51 -7.69
C GLY A 63 -7.84 -18.90 -6.84
N PRO A 64 -8.55 -17.93 -6.25
CA PRO A 64 -8.45 -16.50 -6.54
C PRO A 64 -7.29 -15.78 -5.82
N PHE A 65 -6.74 -14.75 -6.48
CA PHE A 65 -5.76 -13.82 -5.93
C PHE A 65 -6.27 -12.37 -5.97
N THR A 66 -5.89 -11.57 -4.98
CA THR A 66 -5.98 -10.10 -5.05
C THR A 66 -4.57 -9.54 -4.95
N VAL A 67 -4.12 -8.84 -5.99
CA VAL A 67 -2.76 -8.27 -6.07
C VAL A 67 -2.84 -6.76 -5.96
N PHE A 68 -2.22 -6.17 -4.95
CA PHE A 68 -2.03 -4.74 -4.82
C PHE A 68 -0.69 -4.37 -5.48
N ALA A 69 -0.73 -3.91 -6.72
CA ALA A 69 0.45 -3.76 -7.57
C ALA A 69 0.98 -2.32 -7.55
N PRO A 70 2.21 -2.07 -7.05
CA PRO A 70 2.78 -0.73 -7.08
C PRO A 70 3.02 -0.25 -8.51
N THR A 71 2.73 1.02 -8.76
CA THR A 71 3.03 1.68 -10.05
C THR A 71 4.54 1.79 -10.30
N GLU A 72 4.94 2.04 -11.54
CA GLU A 72 6.35 2.28 -11.88
C GLU A 72 6.91 3.50 -11.10
N GLU A 73 6.06 4.50 -10.87
CA GLU A 73 6.33 5.70 -10.08
C GLU A 73 6.56 5.37 -8.60
N ALA A 74 5.87 4.36 -8.06
CA ALA A 74 6.11 3.85 -6.71
C ALA A 74 7.53 3.26 -6.59
N PHE A 75 7.98 2.48 -7.58
CA PHE A 75 9.32 1.90 -7.59
C PHE A 75 10.42 2.96 -7.76
N LYS A 76 10.18 4.01 -8.57
CA LYS A 76 11.13 5.14 -8.73
C LYS A 76 11.39 5.91 -7.43
N ARG A 77 10.46 5.86 -6.47
CA ARG A 77 10.60 6.53 -5.16
C ARG A 77 11.43 5.72 -4.15
N LEU A 78 11.77 4.48 -4.47
CA LEU A 78 12.52 3.63 -3.56
C LEU A 78 13.98 4.05 -3.44
N SER A 79 14.53 3.91 -2.24
CA SER A 79 15.95 4.12 -2.02
C SER A 79 16.77 3.01 -2.68
N LYS A 80 18.00 3.35 -3.09
CA LYS A 80 18.93 2.41 -3.73
C LYS A 80 19.14 1.11 -2.92
N PRO A 81 19.32 1.13 -1.59
CA PRO A 81 19.46 -0.09 -0.80
C PRO A 81 18.25 -1.03 -0.90
N VAL A 82 17.04 -0.47 -0.92
CA VAL A 82 15.80 -1.26 -1.02
C VAL A 82 15.67 -1.85 -2.43
N MET A 83 15.95 -1.05 -3.47
CA MET A 83 15.97 -1.54 -4.85
C MET A 83 16.99 -2.66 -5.04
N ASP A 84 18.17 -2.55 -4.44
CA ASP A 84 19.20 -3.60 -4.49
C ASP A 84 18.74 -4.87 -3.77
N ALA A 85 18.04 -4.75 -2.64
CA ALA A 85 17.48 -5.89 -1.93
C ALA A 85 16.40 -6.63 -2.74
N LEU A 86 15.50 -5.88 -3.40
CA LEU A 86 14.49 -6.43 -4.32
C LEU A 86 15.13 -7.11 -5.53
N ASN A 87 16.15 -6.49 -6.11
CA ASN A 87 16.86 -7.03 -7.28
C ASN A 87 17.62 -8.33 -6.99
N LYS A 88 18.10 -8.52 -5.77
CA LYS A 88 18.78 -9.76 -5.34
C LYS A 88 17.83 -10.93 -5.12
N GLY A 89 16.51 -10.71 -5.06
CA GLY A 89 15.53 -11.78 -4.84
C GLY A 89 15.69 -12.50 -3.50
N THR A 90 16.22 -11.79 -2.49
CA THR A 90 16.42 -12.32 -1.13
C THR A 90 15.10 -12.77 -0.50
N ASP A 91 15.16 -13.52 0.61
CA ASP A 91 13.93 -13.89 1.34
C ASP A 91 13.17 -12.66 1.84
N THR A 92 13.86 -11.55 2.15
CA THR A 92 13.24 -10.25 2.42
C THR A 92 12.46 -9.71 1.22
N ALA A 93 13.01 -9.85 0.00
CA ALA A 93 12.29 -9.45 -1.21
C ALA A 93 11.03 -10.30 -1.44
N LYS A 94 11.11 -11.61 -1.18
CA LYS A 94 9.93 -12.49 -1.23
C LYS A 94 8.87 -12.08 -0.21
N ASP A 95 9.27 -11.80 1.04
CA ASP A 95 8.34 -11.33 2.08
C ASP A 95 7.62 -10.05 1.65
N VAL A 96 8.37 -9.08 1.07
CA VAL A 96 7.80 -7.84 0.53
C VAL A 96 6.83 -8.11 -0.61
N LEU A 97 7.18 -8.96 -1.58
CA LEU A 97 6.33 -9.24 -2.73
C LEU A 97 5.06 -10.02 -2.33
N GLN A 98 5.18 -10.96 -1.40
CA GLN A 98 4.03 -11.68 -0.84
C GLN A 98 3.11 -10.75 -0.05
N TYR A 99 3.65 -9.69 0.56
CA TYR A 99 2.84 -8.66 1.24
C TYR A 99 2.02 -7.77 0.31
N HIS A 100 2.13 -7.96 -1.01
CA HIS A 100 1.26 -7.31 -1.99
C HIS A 100 0.15 -8.23 -2.49
N VAL A 101 0.07 -9.48 -2.01
CA VAL A 101 -0.86 -10.47 -2.51
C VAL A 101 -1.75 -10.97 -1.38
N VAL A 102 -3.04 -11.06 -1.62
CA VAL A 102 -4.00 -11.85 -0.83
C VAL A 102 -4.33 -13.10 -1.63
N SER A 103 -4.33 -14.27 -0.97
CA SER A 103 -4.68 -15.55 -1.57
C SER A 103 -6.01 -16.08 -1.06
N GLY A 104 -6.73 -16.79 -1.91
CA GLY A 104 -8.01 -17.44 -1.59
C GLY A 104 -9.22 -16.50 -1.65
N HIS A 105 -9.02 -15.21 -1.96
CA HIS A 105 -10.09 -14.21 -2.04
C HIS A 105 -9.84 -13.22 -3.17
N THR A 106 -10.89 -12.91 -3.94
CA THR A 106 -10.93 -11.75 -4.84
C THR A 106 -11.67 -10.62 -4.13
N ILE A 107 -10.96 -9.57 -3.76
CA ILE A 107 -11.53 -8.41 -3.06
C ILE A 107 -11.72 -7.31 -4.10
N MET A 108 -12.95 -7.04 -4.52
CA MET A 108 -13.25 -5.92 -5.41
C MET A 108 -13.42 -4.63 -4.62
N SER A 109 -13.27 -3.46 -5.24
CA SER A 109 -13.40 -2.16 -4.58
C SER A 109 -14.74 -1.97 -3.88
N LYS A 110 -15.82 -2.51 -4.45
CA LYS A 110 -17.17 -2.49 -3.88
C LYS A 110 -17.31 -3.27 -2.57
N ASP A 111 -16.41 -4.21 -2.31
CA ASP A 111 -16.45 -5.09 -1.14
C ASP A 111 -15.55 -4.56 -0.01
N LEU A 112 -14.68 -3.58 -0.32
CA LEU A 112 -13.78 -2.95 0.64
C LEU A 112 -14.56 -2.19 1.71
N LYS A 113 -14.26 -2.48 2.97
CA LYS A 113 -14.84 -1.79 4.13
C LYS A 113 -13.78 -0.97 4.85
N ASN A 114 -14.21 0.11 5.50
CA ASN A 114 -13.30 0.88 6.33
C ASN A 114 -12.88 0.06 7.56
N ASP A 115 -11.60 0.18 7.93
CA ASP A 115 -10.94 -0.57 9.01
C ASP A 115 -10.99 -2.10 8.83
N GLU A 116 -11.06 -2.57 7.58
CA GLU A 116 -11.05 -3.99 7.27
C GLU A 116 -9.63 -4.55 7.38
N ILE A 117 -9.46 -5.59 8.20
CA ILE A 117 -8.18 -6.30 8.34
C ILE A 117 -8.15 -7.43 7.31
N VAL A 118 -7.14 -7.42 6.45
CA VAL A 118 -6.91 -8.47 5.44
C VAL A 118 -5.58 -9.18 5.67
N GLY A 119 -5.59 -10.50 5.53
CA GLY A 119 -4.40 -11.33 5.62
C GLY A 119 -3.68 -11.42 4.28
N MET A 120 -2.38 -11.11 4.27
CA MET A 120 -1.52 -11.16 3.09
C MET A 120 -0.86 -12.54 2.95
N LEU A 121 -0.30 -12.83 1.78
CA LEU A 121 0.29 -14.12 1.43
C LEU A 121 1.49 -14.49 2.30
N ASN A 122 2.16 -13.50 2.89
CA ASN A 122 3.24 -13.70 3.86
C ASN A 122 2.74 -13.91 5.31
N MET A 123 1.44 -14.15 5.50
CA MET A 123 0.78 -14.35 6.80
C MET A 123 0.78 -13.12 7.72
N LYS A 124 1.09 -11.93 7.20
CA LYS A 124 0.93 -10.68 7.94
C LYS A 124 -0.39 -10.02 7.58
N ASN A 125 -0.93 -9.25 8.52
CA ASN A 125 -2.16 -8.51 8.32
C ASN A 125 -1.86 -7.08 7.88
N THR A 126 -2.75 -6.53 7.07
CA THR A 126 -2.80 -5.11 6.71
C THR A 126 -4.21 -4.60 6.87
N THR A 127 -4.35 -3.28 6.97
CA THR A 127 -5.65 -2.62 7.12
C THR A 127 -6.01 -1.93 5.82
N ILE A 128 -7.25 -2.11 5.40
CA ILE A 128 -7.88 -1.38 4.32
C ILE A 128 -8.75 -0.28 4.94
N ASN A 129 -8.63 0.92 4.38
CA ASN A 129 -9.44 2.05 4.79
C ASN A 129 -10.18 2.65 3.60
N VAL A 130 -11.39 3.14 3.87
CA VAL A 130 -12.24 3.80 2.89
C VAL A 130 -12.54 5.19 3.39
N TYR A 131 -12.12 6.18 2.64
CA TYR A 131 -12.31 7.59 2.92
C TYR A 131 -13.25 8.21 1.89
N GLN A 132 -13.90 9.32 2.24
CA GLN A 132 -14.76 10.05 1.30
C GLN A 132 -14.56 11.58 1.35
N PRO A 133 -13.32 12.10 1.26
CA PRO A 133 -13.11 13.54 1.23
C PRO A 133 -13.77 14.14 -0.02
N MET A 134 -14.43 15.30 0.15
CA MET A 134 -15.10 16.02 -0.95
C MET A 134 -16.03 15.14 -1.80
N ASN A 135 -16.77 14.21 -1.17
CA ASN A 135 -17.66 13.24 -1.82
C ASN A 135 -16.98 12.23 -2.76
N THR A 136 -15.64 12.17 -2.80
CA THR A 136 -14.88 11.23 -3.62
C THR A 136 -14.42 10.04 -2.79
N LYS A 137 -14.83 8.83 -3.14
CA LYS A 137 -14.36 7.62 -2.44
C LYS A 137 -12.90 7.36 -2.76
N ILE A 138 -12.08 7.23 -1.72
CA ILE A 138 -10.67 6.87 -1.81
C ILE A 138 -10.47 5.60 -1.01
N TYR A 139 -9.87 4.59 -1.64
CA TYR A 139 -9.49 3.35 -0.99
C TYR A 139 -8.00 3.35 -0.71
N THR A 140 -7.61 2.90 0.46
CA THR A 140 -6.20 2.76 0.82
C THR A 140 -5.94 1.39 1.43
N ILE A 141 -4.70 0.92 1.29
CA ILE A 141 -4.18 -0.27 1.96
C ILE A 141 -2.91 0.13 2.70
N ASN A 142 -2.91 -0.04 4.02
CA ASN A 142 -1.84 0.45 4.90
C ASN A 142 -1.50 1.94 4.66
N GLY A 143 -2.51 2.77 4.39
CA GLY A 143 -2.33 4.19 4.05
C GLY A 143 -1.87 4.51 2.64
N VAL A 144 -1.59 3.50 1.83
CA VAL A 144 -1.20 3.66 0.41
C VAL A 144 -2.45 3.70 -0.45
N ASP A 145 -2.55 4.71 -1.32
CA ASP A 145 -3.68 4.87 -2.24
C ASP A 145 -3.78 3.70 -3.21
N ILE A 146 -5.01 3.19 -3.38
CA ILE A 146 -5.38 2.35 -4.51
C ILE A 146 -5.79 3.26 -5.65
N THR A 147 -4.88 3.45 -6.61
CA THR A 147 -5.03 4.45 -7.69
C THR A 147 -5.92 3.96 -8.82
N LYS A 148 -5.85 2.67 -9.17
CA LYS A 148 -6.73 2.04 -10.17
C LYS A 148 -7.21 0.69 -9.66
N PRO A 149 -8.41 0.62 -9.06
CA PRO A 149 -8.95 -0.63 -8.58
C PRO A 149 -9.57 -1.48 -9.71
N ASP A 150 -9.84 -2.75 -9.40
CA ASP A 150 -10.70 -3.67 -10.15
C ASP A 150 -10.22 -4.08 -11.55
N ASN A 151 -8.90 -4.20 -11.77
CA ASN A 151 -8.37 -4.79 -13.00
C ASN A 151 -8.51 -6.32 -12.95
N LYS A 152 -9.53 -6.85 -13.62
CA LYS A 152 -9.93 -8.26 -13.52
C LYS A 152 -9.01 -9.18 -14.30
N ALA A 153 -8.69 -10.31 -13.68
CA ALA A 153 -8.02 -11.45 -14.29
C ALA A 153 -8.84 -12.72 -14.04
N ASP A 154 -8.58 -13.77 -14.81
CA ASP A 154 -9.34 -15.03 -14.70
C ASP A 154 -9.13 -15.74 -13.35
N ASN A 155 -7.94 -15.59 -12.78
CA ASN A 155 -7.59 -16.15 -11.48
C ASN A 155 -7.53 -15.09 -10.36
N GLY A 156 -8.10 -13.89 -10.55
CA GLY A 156 -8.06 -12.86 -9.51
C GLY A 156 -8.39 -11.43 -9.94
N VAL A 157 -7.83 -10.47 -9.20
CA VAL A 157 -7.93 -9.03 -9.48
C VAL A 157 -6.62 -8.32 -9.13
N VAL A 158 -6.29 -7.28 -9.89
CA VAL A 158 -5.16 -6.39 -9.65
C VAL A 158 -5.66 -4.99 -9.30
N HIS A 159 -5.16 -4.43 -8.21
CA HIS A 159 -5.37 -3.05 -7.78
C HIS A 159 -4.06 -2.30 -7.87
N GLU A 160 -3.97 -1.25 -8.70
CA GLU A 160 -2.76 -0.41 -8.73
C GLU A 160 -2.65 0.43 -7.46
N ILE A 161 -1.44 0.54 -6.89
CA ILE A 161 -1.18 1.34 -5.69
C ILE A 161 -0.06 2.36 -5.86
N SER A 162 -0.12 3.46 -5.10
CA SER A 162 0.79 4.62 -5.27
C SER A 162 2.18 4.44 -4.65
N ARG A 163 2.38 3.43 -3.79
CA ARG A 163 3.65 3.14 -3.09
C ARG A 163 3.83 1.63 -2.91
N VAL A 164 5.07 1.20 -2.68
CA VAL A 164 5.37 -0.20 -2.31
C VAL A 164 4.97 -0.43 -0.85
N LEU A 165 4.27 -1.53 -0.59
CA LEU A 165 3.89 -2.00 0.75
C LEU A 165 5.07 -2.70 1.42
N TYR A 166 5.23 -2.48 2.72
CA TYR A 166 6.26 -3.13 3.52
C TYR A 166 5.63 -4.01 4.61
N PRO A 167 6.02 -5.30 4.68
CA PRO A 167 5.54 -6.24 5.68
C PRO A 167 6.18 -6.05 7.06
N PHE A 168 7.16 -5.16 7.17
CA PHE A 168 7.72 -4.78 8.45
C PHE A 168 7.04 -3.48 8.86
N PRO A 169 6.67 -3.32 10.13
CA PRO A 169 6.42 -1.97 10.57
C PRO A 169 7.72 -1.18 10.37
N ASN A 170 7.64 0.05 9.86
CA ASN A 170 8.79 0.90 9.55
C ASN A 170 9.47 1.46 10.81
N GLY A 171 9.66 0.60 11.82
CA GLY A 171 9.81 1.01 13.20
C GLY A 171 8.58 1.77 13.68
N THR A 172 8.71 2.30 14.89
CA THR A 172 7.78 3.27 15.45
C THR A 172 7.95 4.63 14.78
N VAL A 173 7.02 5.56 15.03
CA VAL A 173 7.16 6.97 14.60
C VAL A 173 8.51 7.54 15.01
N GLY A 174 8.97 7.25 16.24
CA GLY A 174 10.29 7.67 16.71
C GLY A 174 11.45 7.07 15.89
N ASP A 175 11.38 5.79 15.56
CA ASP A 175 12.40 5.13 14.73
C ASP A 175 12.46 5.73 13.32
N LEU A 176 11.30 5.98 12.72
CA LEU A 176 11.23 6.55 11.38
C LEU A 176 11.87 7.95 11.33
N ILE A 177 11.61 8.79 12.33
CA ILE A 177 12.26 10.10 12.45
C ILE A 177 13.76 9.96 12.69
N LYS A 178 14.17 9.06 13.60
CA LYS A 178 15.59 8.85 13.95
C LYS A 178 16.44 8.47 12.75
N TYR A 179 15.93 7.58 11.88
CA TYR A 179 16.66 7.11 10.70
C TYR A 179 16.43 7.97 9.45
N SER A 180 15.55 8.97 9.51
CA SER A 180 15.30 9.84 8.36
C SER A 180 16.45 10.82 8.11
N GLU A 181 16.87 10.95 6.86
CA GLU A 181 17.86 11.96 6.44
C GLU A 181 17.26 13.37 6.33
N ALA A 182 15.92 13.49 6.30
CA ALA A 182 15.23 14.76 6.15
C ALA A 182 14.77 15.38 7.47
N HIS A 183 14.98 14.71 8.62
CA HIS A 183 14.43 15.10 9.93
C HIS A 183 15.49 15.05 11.05
N LYS A 184 16.76 15.33 10.73
CA LYS A 184 17.85 15.28 11.73
C LYS A 184 17.66 16.33 12.83
N ILE A 185 17.17 17.53 12.47
CA ILE A 185 16.88 18.60 13.44
C ILE A 185 15.72 18.20 14.35
N LEU A 186 14.62 17.67 13.77
CA LEU A 186 13.48 17.20 14.53
C LEU A 186 13.88 16.09 15.52
N SER A 187 14.67 15.11 15.07
CA SER A 187 15.15 14.02 15.92
C SER A 187 15.91 14.56 17.14
N GLY A 188 16.83 15.50 16.94
CA GLY A 188 17.59 16.10 18.04
C GLY A 188 16.72 16.90 19.03
N LEU A 189 15.68 17.58 18.54
CA LEU A 189 14.72 18.31 19.40
C LEU A 189 13.83 17.35 20.20
N LEU A 190 13.37 16.25 19.59
CA LEU A 190 12.61 15.21 20.27
C LEU A 190 13.43 14.54 21.39
N ASP A 191 14.74 14.33 21.17
CA ASP A 191 15.66 13.83 22.20
C ASP A 191 15.84 14.86 23.33
N LYS A 192 16.05 16.14 23.00
CA LYS A 192 16.16 17.23 23.99
C LYS A 192 14.88 17.37 24.84
N ALA A 193 13.71 17.15 24.23
CA ALA A 193 12.41 17.17 24.92
C ALA A 193 12.03 15.85 25.60
N LYS A 194 12.87 14.81 25.51
CA LYS A 194 12.60 13.45 26.01
C LYS A 194 11.30 12.82 25.47
N LEU A 195 10.87 13.21 24.28
CA LEU A 195 9.66 12.69 23.63
C LEU A 195 9.93 11.46 22.75
N MET A 196 11.20 11.17 22.44
CA MET A 196 11.55 10.06 21.56
C MET A 196 11.02 8.71 22.07
N ALA A 197 11.21 8.42 23.36
CA ALA A 197 10.73 7.18 23.97
C ALA A 197 9.19 7.04 23.90
N THR A 198 8.46 8.16 24.04
CA THR A 198 7.00 8.18 23.89
C THR A 198 6.58 7.83 22.47
N LEU A 199 7.25 8.43 21.47
CA LEU A 199 7.01 8.14 20.05
C LEU A 199 7.48 6.74 19.64
N GLN A 200 8.26 6.06 20.48
CA GLN A 200 8.65 4.66 20.34
C GLN A 200 7.75 3.68 21.12
N SER A 201 6.69 4.18 21.75
CA SER A 201 5.72 3.32 22.45
C SER A 201 4.99 2.39 21.47
N THR A 202 4.83 1.13 21.84
CA THR A 202 4.08 0.13 21.05
C THR A 202 2.58 0.10 21.38
N THR A 203 2.12 0.87 22.37
CA THR A 203 0.73 0.86 22.83
C THR A 203 -0.04 2.12 22.45
N GLN A 204 0.67 3.24 22.33
CA GLN A 204 0.07 4.52 21.98
C GLN A 204 0.10 4.70 20.46
N LYS A 205 -0.92 5.36 19.93
CA LYS A 205 -1.07 5.65 18.51
C LYS A 205 -0.84 7.14 18.25
N PHE A 206 -0.11 7.45 17.19
CA PHE A 206 0.25 8.82 16.86
C PHE A 206 0.08 9.15 15.38
N THR A 207 -0.29 10.38 15.09
CA THR A 207 -0.02 11.00 13.78
C THR A 207 0.94 12.15 14.00
N LEU A 208 2.13 12.07 13.39
CA LEU A 208 3.16 13.10 13.52
C LEU A 208 3.26 13.90 12.21
N PHE A 209 3.01 15.19 12.29
CA PHE A 209 3.34 16.15 11.25
C PHE A 209 4.79 16.59 11.40
N ALA A 210 5.73 15.88 10.78
CA ALA A 210 7.16 16.04 10.97
C ALA A 210 7.71 17.19 10.11
N PRO A 211 8.16 18.32 10.70
CA PRO A 211 8.81 19.37 9.93
C PRO A 211 10.16 18.87 9.43
N THR A 212 10.41 19.04 8.14
CA THR A 212 11.70 18.69 7.54
C THR A 212 12.82 19.63 8.01
N ASP A 213 14.07 19.23 7.83
CA ASP A 213 15.22 20.10 8.10
C ASP A 213 15.19 21.39 7.27
N ALA A 214 14.53 21.37 6.10
CA ALA A 214 14.25 22.57 5.32
C ALA A 214 13.24 23.50 6.01
N ALA A 215 12.20 22.95 6.65
CA ALA A 215 11.24 23.71 7.44
C ALA A 215 11.91 24.42 8.62
N PHE A 216 12.83 23.74 9.31
CA PHE A 216 13.57 24.33 10.43
C PHE A 216 14.51 25.48 10.03
N LYS A 217 14.97 25.53 8.77
CA LYS A 217 15.76 26.67 8.26
C LYS A 217 14.93 27.94 8.10
N LEU A 218 13.59 27.85 8.11
CA LEU A 218 12.67 28.99 8.00
C LEU A 218 12.33 29.62 9.37
N VAL A 219 12.81 29.05 10.47
CA VAL A 219 12.58 29.57 11.83
C VAL A 219 13.88 30.04 12.48
N ASN A 220 13.76 30.89 13.51
CA ASN A 220 14.92 31.36 14.27
C ASN A 220 15.43 30.26 15.21
N MET A 221 16.38 29.46 14.73
CA MET A 221 17.00 28.38 15.50
C MET A 221 17.68 28.87 16.79
N THR A 222 18.09 30.14 16.86
CA THR A 222 18.69 30.70 18.08
C THR A 222 17.67 30.81 19.21
N GLU A 223 16.43 31.18 18.89
CA GLU A 223 15.34 31.25 19.87
C GLU A 223 14.85 29.85 20.23
N LEU A 224 14.68 28.98 19.22
CA LEU A 224 14.24 27.61 19.45
C LEU A 224 15.20 26.83 20.37
N ASN A 225 16.51 27.02 20.20
CA ASN A 225 17.51 26.34 21.02
C ASN A 225 17.57 26.86 22.46
N LYS A 226 17.11 28.10 22.72
CA LYS A 226 17.02 28.68 24.06
C LYS A 226 15.82 28.17 24.87
N LEU A 227 14.82 27.59 24.22
CA LEU A 227 13.66 27.02 24.90
C LEU A 227 14.08 25.94 25.89
N ASN A 228 13.45 25.98 27.06
CA ASN A 228 13.58 24.92 28.06
C ASN A 228 12.80 23.66 27.62
N GLU A 229 12.96 22.57 28.36
CA GLU A 229 12.32 21.27 28.05
C GLU A 229 10.79 21.38 27.96
N THR A 230 10.16 22.13 28.85
CA THR A 230 8.70 22.30 28.91
C THR A 230 8.17 23.11 27.72
N GLU A 231 8.86 24.21 27.37
CA GLU A 231 8.50 25.05 26.23
C GLU A 231 8.68 24.28 24.91
N LEU A 232 9.79 23.57 24.77
CA LEU A 232 10.06 22.75 23.59
C LEU A 232 9.04 21.62 23.45
N THR A 233 8.66 20.98 24.56
CA THR A 233 7.62 19.95 24.56
C THR A 233 6.30 20.49 24.04
N LYS A 234 5.85 21.68 24.48
CA LYS A 234 4.61 22.30 23.97
C LYS A 234 4.66 22.51 22.46
N VAL A 235 5.77 23.05 21.95
CA VAL A 235 5.97 23.27 20.51
C VAL A 235 5.91 21.95 19.73
N LEU A 236 6.58 20.90 20.21
CA LEU A 236 6.60 19.61 19.53
C LEU A 236 5.23 18.90 19.58
N LEU A 237 4.48 19.03 20.67
CA LEU A 237 3.15 18.41 20.80
C LEU A 237 2.08 19.04 19.89
N ARG A 238 2.29 20.26 19.37
CA ARG A 238 1.45 20.85 18.31
C ARG A 238 1.47 20.06 17.01
N HIS A 239 2.51 19.27 16.80
CA HIS A 239 2.71 18.47 15.59
C HIS A 239 2.15 17.05 15.72
N VAL A 240 1.54 16.71 16.86
CA VAL A 240 1.13 15.33 17.17
C VAL A 240 -0.38 15.26 17.39
N LEU A 241 -1.04 14.32 16.72
CA LEU A 241 -2.42 13.91 17.02
C LEU A 241 -2.43 12.58 17.79
N PRO A 242 -3.36 12.38 18.74
CA PRO A 242 -3.40 11.20 19.61
C PRO A 242 -4.10 9.97 19.00
N ASP A 243 -4.12 9.85 17.67
CA ASP A 243 -4.60 8.66 16.95
C ASP A 243 -3.97 8.60 15.55
N ILE A 244 -4.29 7.57 14.76
CA ILE A 244 -3.79 7.35 13.40
C ILE A 244 -4.73 8.00 12.38
N TYR A 245 -4.21 9.00 11.67
CA TYR A 245 -4.89 9.69 10.60
C TYR A 245 -3.99 9.70 9.37
N TYR A 246 -4.40 8.96 8.34
CA TYR A 246 -3.83 9.12 7.01
C TYR A 246 -4.35 10.41 6.36
N GLN A 247 -3.66 10.94 5.35
CA GLN A 247 -4.00 12.21 4.72
C GLN A 247 -5.46 12.26 4.23
N GLN A 248 -5.96 11.12 3.77
CA GLN A 248 -7.30 10.94 3.22
C GLN A 248 -8.40 11.02 4.30
N ALA A 249 -8.03 10.90 5.57
CA ALA A 249 -8.93 11.05 6.71
C ALA A 249 -9.25 12.51 7.04
N PHE A 250 -8.51 13.47 6.47
CA PHE A 250 -8.75 14.89 6.71
C PHE A 250 -9.77 15.44 5.72
N TYR A 251 -10.80 16.11 6.24
CA TYR A 251 -11.78 16.84 5.43
C TYR A 251 -11.58 18.35 5.55
N ASP A 252 -12.03 19.07 4.52
CA ASP A 252 -11.82 20.52 4.44
C ASP A 252 -12.54 21.27 5.57
N ASN A 253 -11.81 22.17 6.24
CA ASN A 253 -12.22 22.93 7.43
C ASN A 253 -12.57 22.09 8.66
N GLU A 254 -12.23 20.79 8.67
CA GLU A 254 -12.29 20.02 9.90
C GLU A 254 -11.16 20.41 10.84
N SER A 255 -11.33 20.08 12.12
CA SER A 255 -10.32 20.31 13.12
C SER A 255 -10.20 19.15 14.08
N ILE A 256 -8.97 18.88 14.50
CA ILE A 256 -8.64 17.84 15.48
C ILE A 256 -7.79 18.48 16.58
N THR A 257 -8.04 18.09 17.83
CA THR A 257 -7.23 18.53 18.97
C THR A 257 -5.89 17.81 18.98
N THR A 258 -4.81 18.59 18.95
CA THR A 258 -3.43 18.12 19.05
C THR A 258 -3.08 17.64 20.47
N ALA A 259 -1.95 16.99 20.61
CA ALA A 259 -1.43 16.58 21.91
C ALA A 259 -1.08 17.78 22.81
N SER A 260 -0.83 18.98 22.25
CA SER A 260 -0.65 20.22 23.03
C SER A 260 -1.96 20.81 23.55
N LYS A 261 -3.11 20.20 23.22
CA LYS A 261 -4.48 20.68 23.47
C LYS A 261 -4.91 21.87 22.61
N GLU A 262 -4.12 22.22 21.61
CA GLU A 262 -4.49 23.22 20.62
C GLU A 262 -5.24 22.59 19.45
N THR A 263 -6.05 23.40 18.77
CA THR A 263 -6.83 22.97 17.61
C THR A 263 -5.96 23.04 16.34
N MET A 264 -5.87 21.93 15.62
CA MET A 264 -5.31 21.87 14.27
C MET A 264 -6.45 21.83 13.27
N VAL A 265 -6.51 22.82 12.37
CA VAL A 265 -7.47 22.89 11.28
C VAL A 265 -6.84 22.34 10.01
N PHE A 266 -7.61 21.62 9.21
CA PHE A 266 -7.18 21.07 7.93
C PHE A 266 -7.81 21.84 6.79
N ILE A 267 -6.99 22.34 5.88
CA ILE A 267 -7.43 22.89 4.61
C ILE A 267 -7.06 21.85 3.55
N VAL A 268 -8.07 21.30 2.89
CA VAL A 268 -7.90 20.22 1.91
C VAL A 268 -8.23 20.77 0.54
N GLY A 269 -7.30 20.62 -0.40
CA GLY A 269 -7.48 21.11 -1.77
C GLY A 269 -6.86 20.17 -2.79
N VAL A 270 -6.96 20.56 -4.08
CA VAL A 270 -6.38 19.79 -5.20
C VAL A 270 -4.87 19.61 -5.04
N GLY A 271 -4.21 20.55 -4.37
CA GLY A 271 -2.77 20.50 -4.09
C GLY A 271 -2.38 19.57 -2.94
N GLY A 272 -3.30 19.02 -2.14
CA GLY A 272 -2.99 18.24 -0.95
C GLY A 272 -3.58 18.86 0.32
N VAL A 273 -2.96 18.58 1.46
CA VAL A 273 -3.43 19.02 2.78
C VAL A 273 -2.50 20.08 3.35
N VAL A 274 -3.09 21.16 3.87
CA VAL A 274 -2.43 22.15 4.70
C VAL A 274 -2.95 22.00 6.13
N VAL A 275 -2.03 21.89 7.08
CA VAL A 275 -2.36 21.93 8.50
C VAL A 275 -2.17 23.33 9.05
N VAL A 276 -3.11 23.79 9.86
CA VAL A 276 -3.10 25.12 10.45
C VAL A 276 -3.21 25.04 11.95
N VAL A 277 -2.21 25.57 12.67
CA VAL A 277 -2.23 25.74 14.13
C VAL A 277 -1.81 27.17 14.42
N ASP A 278 -2.65 27.91 15.17
CA ASP A 278 -2.44 29.32 15.53
C ASP A 278 -1.98 30.22 14.35
N MET A 279 -2.72 30.17 13.25
CA MET A 279 -2.45 30.92 12.01
C MET A 279 -1.13 30.55 11.30
N ILE A 280 -0.40 29.53 11.76
CA ILE A 280 0.73 28.96 11.02
C ILE A 280 0.25 27.86 10.11
N GLU A 281 0.49 28.01 8.82
CA GLU A 281 0.18 27.04 7.79
C GLU A 281 1.42 26.18 7.47
N GLY A 282 1.26 24.86 7.51
CA GLY A 282 2.25 23.89 7.06
C GLY A 282 1.67 23.00 5.98
N TYR A 283 2.32 22.94 4.82
CA TYR A 283 1.88 22.10 3.73
C TYR A 283 2.45 20.69 3.87
N VAL A 284 1.60 19.68 3.72
CA VAL A 284 1.96 18.26 3.77
C VAL A 284 2.56 17.84 2.43
N ASN A 285 3.89 17.82 2.35
CA ASN A 285 4.61 17.56 1.10
C ASN A 285 4.88 16.06 0.84
N ASN A 286 4.95 15.26 1.90
CA ASN A 286 5.18 13.82 1.80
C ASN A 286 4.37 13.07 2.87
N PRO A 287 3.09 12.77 2.59
CA PRO A 287 2.17 12.15 3.55
C PRO A 287 2.37 10.63 3.68
N ASN A 288 1.62 10.05 4.62
CA ASN A 288 1.29 8.63 4.69
C ASN A 288 2.49 7.68 4.83
N HIS A 289 3.44 8.03 5.70
CA HIS A 289 4.48 7.07 6.12
C HIS A 289 3.98 6.26 7.30
N ALA A 290 3.40 5.09 7.02
CA ALA A 290 2.91 4.17 8.04
C ALA A 290 4.04 3.60 8.92
N CYS A 291 3.80 3.50 10.23
CA CYS A 291 4.70 2.99 11.28
C CYS A 291 3.97 1.94 12.14
N THR A 292 4.66 1.22 13.04
CA THR A 292 4.00 0.28 13.99
C THR A 292 2.89 0.94 14.80
N ASN A 293 3.13 2.17 15.23
CA ASN A 293 2.36 2.87 16.24
C ASN A 293 1.77 4.19 15.71
N GLY A 294 1.71 4.37 14.38
CA GLY A 294 1.27 5.65 13.85
C GLY A 294 1.56 5.89 12.38
N VAL A 295 1.41 7.16 12.00
CA VAL A 295 1.70 7.67 10.66
C VAL A 295 2.52 8.94 10.77
N VAL A 296 3.49 9.11 9.88
CA VAL A 296 4.24 10.35 9.72
C VAL A 296 3.84 11.05 8.42
N HIS A 297 3.55 12.34 8.52
CA HIS A 297 3.35 13.26 7.41
C HIS A 297 4.47 14.29 7.44
N ALA A 298 5.32 14.34 6.42
CA ALA A 298 6.33 15.39 6.37
C ALA A 298 5.68 16.73 5.99
N ILE A 299 6.07 17.79 6.69
CA ILE A 299 5.59 19.16 6.44
C ILE A 299 6.75 20.13 6.18
N ASP A 300 6.45 21.21 5.48
CA ASP A 300 7.41 22.23 5.08
C ASP A 300 7.51 23.42 6.06
N ARG A 301 6.75 23.40 7.16
CA ARG A 301 6.72 24.45 8.18
C ARG A 301 6.80 23.88 9.60
N VAL A 302 7.36 24.65 10.53
CA VAL A 302 7.30 24.35 11.97
C VAL A 302 6.14 25.13 12.60
N LEU A 303 5.23 24.43 13.28
CA LEU A 303 4.06 24.96 13.99
C LEU A 303 4.47 25.48 15.38
N TRP A 304 5.23 26.58 15.44
CA TRP A 304 6.01 26.96 16.63
C TRP A 304 5.60 28.23 17.38
N LYS A 305 4.77 29.10 16.81
CA LYS A 305 4.24 30.30 17.50
C LYS A 305 2.92 29.95 18.15
#